data_AF-A0A9D4HX91-F1
#
_entry.id   AF-A0A9D4HX91-F1
#
_cell.length_a   1.000
_cell.length_b   1.000
_cell.length_c   1.000
_cell.angle_alpha   90.00
_cell.angle_beta   90.00
_cell.angle_gamma   90.00
#
_symmetry.space_group_name_H-M   'P 1'
#
loop_
_entity.id
_entity.type
_entity.pdbx_description
1 polymer ?
#
loop_
_entity_poly.entity_id
_entity_poly.type
_entity_poly.pdbx_seq_one_letter_code
_entity_poly.pdbx_strand_id
1 'polypeptide(L)'
;MLTYFIKATERAHRLPGKNYPRPLIVKFSLFKDKERIIKRYREQRKSDREYETSDATSNEASATDTGSGKRVRVSEDFTERVRKARSSLIPYLKESLAAGKNAYLRLDKLIVNGNSYVYDENK
;
A
#
# COMPACT_ATOMS: atom_id res chain seq x y z
N MET A 1 -11.79 -35.50 -18.45
CA MET A 1 -10.86 -34.42 -18.06
C MET A 1 -11.53 -33.57 -16.99
N LEU A 2 -11.05 -33.59 -15.76
CA LEU A 2 -11.51 -32.66 -14.71
C LEU A 2 -10.65 -31.40 -14.78
N THR A 3 -11.24 -30.29 -15.22
CA THR A 3 -10.63 -28.95 -15.16
C THR A 3 -10.72 -28.46 -13.72
N TYR A 4 -9.61 -28.58 -12.98
CA TYR A 4 -9.48 -27.99 -11.65
C TYR A 4 -9.45 -26.46 -11.79
N PHE A 5 -10.56 -25.81 -11.46
CA PHE A 5 -10.59 -24.37 -11.28
C PHE A 5 -9.73 -24.03 -10.06
N ILE A 6 -8.48 -23.62 -10.29
CA ILE A 6 -7.61 -23.17 -9.20
C ILE A 6 -8.29 -21.94 -8.59
N LYS A 7 -8.88 -22.09 -7.40
CA LYS A 7 -9.43 -20.95 -6.64
C LYS A 7 -8.27 -19.98 -6.38
N ALA A 8 -8.33 -18.79 -6.97
CA ALA A 8 -7.31 -17.74 -6.78
C ALA A 8 -7.27 -17.21 -5.33
N THR A 9 -8.37 -17.36 -4.59
CA THR A 9 -8.52 -16.93 -3.20
C THR A 9 -8.76 -18.14 -2.29
N GLU A 10 -7.98 -18.24 -1.21
CA GLU A 10 -8.17 -19.26 -0.18
C GLU A 10 -9.23 -18.81 0.82
N ARG A 11 -9.19 -17.54 1.21
CA ARG A 11 -10.07 -16.98 2.25
C ARG A 11 -10.27 -15.49 2.06
N ALA A 12 -11.48 -15.00 2.32
CA ALA A 12 -11.77 -13.58 2.46
C ALA A 12 -12.68 -13.37 3.66
N HIS A 13 -12.35 -12.42 4.53
CA HIS A 13 -13.16 -12.08 5.70
C HIS A 13 -12.91 -10.64 6.15
N ARG A 14 -13.85 -10.06 6.90
CA ARG A 14 -13.66 -8.74 7.52
C ARG A 14 -13.10 -8.90 8.93
N LEU A 15 -12.21 -8.00 9.33
CA LEU A 15 -11.73 -7.98 10.73
C LEU A 15 -12.89 -7.64 11.69
N PRO A 16 -12.98 -8.31 12.86
CA PRO A 16 -13.94 -7.91 13.88
C PRO A 16 -13.59 -6.52 14.45
N GLY A 17 -14.59 -5.72 14.81
CA GLY A 17 -14.37 -4.42 15.41
C GLY A 17 -15.52 -3.43 15.21
N LYS A 18 -15.50 -2.35 16.00
CA LYS A 18 -16.50 -1.26 15.97
C LYS A 18 -16.20 -0.18 14.92
N ASN A 19 -15.01 -0.17 14.33
CA ASN A 19 -14.63 0.83 13.32
C ASN A 19 -15.21 0.48 11.94
N TYR A 20 -15.93 1.43 11.34
CA TYR A 20 -16.50 1.31 10.00
C TYR A 20 -15.87 2.29 9.02
N PRO A 21 -15.64 1.89 7.75
CA PRO A 21 -15.83 0.55 7.20
C PRO A 21 -14.75 -0.45 7.66
N ARG A 22 -15.16 -1.67 8.02
CA ARG A 22 -14.24 -2.73 8.49
C ARG A 22 -13.31 -3.20 7.35
N PRO A 23 -11.98 -3.29 7.58
CA PRO A 23 -11.05 -3.81 6.58
C PRO A 23 -11.43 -5.22 6.13
N LEU A 24 -11.25 -5.49 4.83
CA LEU A 24 -11.36 -6.83 4.25
C LEU A 24 -9.96 -7.44 4.15
N ILE A 25 -9.75 -8.60 4.76
CA ILE A 25 -8.53 -9.39 4.63
C ILE A 25 -8.78 -10.52 3.64
N VAL A 26 -7.92 -10.60 2.63
CA VAL A 26 -7.95 -11.64 1.60
C VAL A 26 -6.64 -12.42 1.64
N LYS A 27 -6.74 -13.74 1.81
CA LYS A 27 -5.63 -14.68 1.65
C LYS A 27 -5.71 -15.28 0.24
N PHE A 28 -4.67 -15.06 -0.53
CA PHE A 28 -4.54 -15.60 -1.88
C PHE A 28 -3.86 -16.95 -1.86
N SER A 29 -4.25 -17.82 -2.78
CA SER A 29 -3.63 -19.15 -2.94
C SER A 29 -2.23 -19.05 -3.51
N LEU A 30 -2.02 -18.05 -4.39
CA LEU A 30 -0.74 -17.80 -5.02
C LEU A 30 -0.22 -16.41 -4.64
N PHE A 31 1.05 -16.37 -4.23
CA PHE A 31 1.73 -15.10 -3.91
C PHE A 31 1.75 -14.12 -5.10
N LYS A 32 1.87 -14.63 -6.33
CA LYS A 32 1.86 -13.83 -7.56
C LYS A 32 0.55 -13.06 -7.77
N ASP A 33 -0.58 -13.62 -7.33
CA ASP A 33 -1.89 -12.97 -7.47
C ASP A 33 -1.99 -11.73 -6.59
N LYS A 34 -1.53 -11.85 -5.34
CA LYS A 34 -1.41 -10.73 -4.40
C LYS A 34 -0.53 -9.62 -5.00
N GLU A 35 0.66 -9.96 -5.50
CA GLU A 35 1.59 -8.98 -6.09
C GLU A 35 0.99 -8.26 -7.30
N ARG A 36 0.34 -9.00 -8.20
CA ARG A 36 -0.33 -8.45 -9.38
C ARG A 36 -1.42 -7.44 -9.00
N ILE A 37 -2.23 -7.75 -7.99
CA ILE A 37 -3.28 -6.84 -7.50
C ILE A 37 -2.68 -5.56 -6.92
N ILE A 38 -1.65 -5.68 -6.08
CA ILE A 38 -0.99 -4.53 -5.45
C ILE A 38 -0.31 -3.64 -6.50
N LYS A 39 0.36 -4.25 -7.48
CA LYS A 39 1.02 -3.53 -8.57
C LYS A 39 0.00 -2.71 -9.36
N ARG A 40 -1.07 -3.35 -9.83
CA ARG A 40 -2.14 -2.68 -10.60
C ARG A 40 -2.80 -1.55 -9.80
N TYR A 41 -3.06 -1.76 -8.51
CA TYR A 41 -3.60 -0.72 -7.63
C TYR A 41 -2.67 0.50 -7.51
N ARG A 42 -1.35 0.29 -7.38
CA ARG A 42 -0.37 1.38 -7.30
C ARG A 42 -0.28 2.17 -8.61
N GLU A 43 -0.34 1.48 -9.75
CA GLU A 43 -0.33 2.10 -11.08
C GLU A 43 -1.57 2.98 -11.28
N GLN A 44 -2.77 2.45 -10.97
CA GLN A 44 -4.02 3.22 -11.05
C GLN A 44 -4.00 4.44 -10.13
N ARG A 45 -3.50 4.30 -8.89
CA ARG A 45 -3.40 5.44 -7.98
C ARG A 45 -2.42 6.52 -8.48
N LYS A 46 -1.38 6.12 -9.22
CA LYS A 46 -0.43 7.06 -9.82
C LYS A 46 -1.12 7.88 -10.91
N SER A 47 -1.89 7.23 -11.79
CA SER A 47 -2.66 7.93 -12.83
C SER A 47 -3.72 8.88 -12.23
N ASP A 48 -4.44 8.43 -11.19
CA ASP A 48 -5.47 9.26 -10.55
C ASP A 48 -4.85 10.52 -9.90
N ARG A 49 -3.66 10.38 -9.29
CA ARG A 49 -2.95 11.52 -8.69
C ARG A 49 -2.41 12.49 -9.73
N GLU A 50 -1.90 11.99 -10.84
CA GLU A 50 -1.39 12.82 -11.94
C GLU A 50 -2.52 13.65 -12.58
N TYR A 51 -3.74 13.09 -12.66
CA TYR A 51 -4.95 13.79 -13.08
C TYR A 51 -5.42 14.87 -12.06
N GLU A 52 -5.40 14.58 -10.76
CA GLU A 52 -5.76 15.57 -9.72
C GLU A 52 -4.79 16.78 -9.68
N THR A 53 -3.54 16.61 -10.12
CA THR A 53 -2.51 17.67 -10.08
C THR A 53 -2.66 18.65 -11.25
N SER A 54 -3.24 18.25 -12.39
CA SER A 54 -3.50 19.14 -13.53
C SER A 54 -4.68 20.09 -13.31
N ASP A 55 -5.67 19.67 -12.52
CA ASP A 55 -6.89 20.46 -12.26
C ASP A 55 -6.73 21.49 -11.12
N ALA A 56 -5.71 21.34 -10.27
CA ALA A 56 -5.48 22.20 -9.10
C ALA A 56 -4.98 23.62 -9.43
N THR A 57 -4.78 23.95 -10.71
CA THR A 57 -4.39 25.31 -11.15
C THR A 57 -5.61 26.14 -11.58
N SER A 58 -6.81 25.56 -11.60
CA SER A 58 -8.05 26.24 -11.95
C SER A 58 -9.11 26.10 -10.85
N ASN A 59 -9.18 27.15 -10.03
CA ASN A 59 -10.37 27.69 -9.39
C ASN A 59 -10.96 27.07 -8.11
N GLU A 60 -11.42 28.02 -7.31
CA GLU A 60 -12.03 27.97 -5.99
C GLU A 60 -13.28 27.07 -5.92
N ALA A 61 -13.34 26.32 -4.81
CA ALA A 61 -14.55 25.87 -4.12
C ALA A 61 -15.81 25.62 -4.97
N SER A 62 -15.90 24.46 -5.63
CA SER A 62 -17.19 23.85 -5.99
C SER A 62 -17.32 22.49 -5.29
N ALA A 63 -17.70 22.56 -4.02
CA ALA A 63 -18.07 21.41 -3.21
C ALA A 63 -19.43 20.84 -3.65
N THR A 64 -19.50 20.17 -4.80
CA THR A 64 -20.59 19.23 -5.10
C THR A 64 -20.14 18.16 -6.09
N ASP A 65 -19.73 16.99 -5.60
CA ASP A 65 -20.01 15.73 -6.30
C ASP A 65 -20.22 14.60 -5.29
N THR A 66 -21.47 14.19 -5.15
CA THR A 66 -21.91 13.01 -4.40
C THR A 66 -21.56 11.74 -5.20
N GLY A 67 -20.30 11.60 -5.61
CA GLY A 67 -19.79 10.44 -6.32
C GLY A 67 -19.60 9.28 -5.35
N SER A 68 -20.44 8.25 -5.48
CA SER A 68 -20.31 6.94 -4.82
C SER A 68 -19.04 6.15 -5.28
N GLY A 69 -17.96 6.85 -5.61
CA GLY A 69 -16.63 6.31 -5.90
C GLY A 69 -15.75 6.40 -4.65
N LYS A 70 -16.11 5.69 -3.58
CA LYS A 70 -15.27 5.65 -2.37
C LYS A 70 -13.87 5.12 -2.73
N ARG A 71 -12.84 5.98 -2.63
CA ARG A 71 -11.43 5.59 -2.88
C ARG A 71 -11.02 4.46 -1.93
N VAL A 72 -11.00 3.22 -2.42
CA VAL A 72 -10.57 2.04 -1.66
C VAL A 72 -9.05 2.06 -1.52
N ARG A 73 -8.55 1.70 -0.34
CA ARG A 73 -7.12 1.50 -0.09
C ARG A 73 -6.80 0.01 -0.07
N VAL A 74 -5.81 -0.37 -0.87
CA VAL A 74 -5.26 -1.73 -0.89
C VAL A 74 -3.83 -1.66 -0.36
N SER A 75 -3.54 -2.48 0.65
CA SER A 75 -2.22 -2.58 1.27
C SER A 75 -1.93 -4.01 1.67
N GLU A 76 -0.64 -4.33 1.79
CA GLU A 76 -0.21 -5.61 2.34
C GLU A 76 -0.48 -5.68 3.85
N ASP A 77 -0.86 -6.87 4.30
CA ASP A 77 -1.00 -7.16 5.72
C ASP A 77 0.33 -7.63 6.29
N PHE A 78 1.11 -6.69 6.83
CA PHE A 78 2.38 -6.99 7.49
C PHE A 78 2.17 -7.41 8.95
N THR A 79 3.05 -8.28 9.46
CA THR A 79 3.13 -8.62 10.89
C THR A 79 3.44 -7.37 11.72
N GLU A 80 3.10 -7.39 13.01
CA GLU A 80 3.35 -6.25 13.90
C GLU A 80 4.83 -5.84 13.94
N ARG A 81 5.74 -6.82 14.02
CA ARG A 81 7.19 -6.56 13.97
C ARG A 81 7.58 -5.77 12.72
N VAL A 82 7.09 -6.16 11.55
CA VAL A 82 7.37 -5.47 10.29
C VAL A 82 6.72 -4.09 10.27
N ARG A 83 5.49 -3.94 10.78
CA ARG A 83 4.82 -2.62 10.87
C ARG A 83 5.60 -1.66 11.77
N LYS A 84 6.06 -2.12 12.94
CA LYS A 84 6.89 -1.34 13.87
C LYS A 84 8.20 -0.92 13.21
N ALA A 85 8.96 -1.87 12.68
CA ALA A 85 10.21 -1.59 11.96
C ALA A 85 10.01 -0.56 10.83
N ARG A 86 8.96 -0.71 10.02
CA ARG A 86 8.62 0.26 8.97
C ARG A 86 8.31 1.64 9.55
N SER A 87 7.51 1.71 10.60
CA SER A 87 7.18 2.98 11.26
C SER A 87 8.44 3.71 11.73
N SER A 88 9.38 2.98 12.33
CA SER A 88 10.67 3.52 12.77
C SER A 88 11.60 3.91 11.61
N LEU A 89 11.50 3.25 10.45
CA LEU A 89 12.32 3.54 9.27
C LEU A 89 11.76 4.65 8.37
N ILE A 90 10.47 5.01 8.50
CA ILE A 90 9.82 6.06 7.71
C ILE A 90 10.51 7.43 7.83
N PRO A 91 10.95 7.91 9.01
CA PRO A 91 11.68 9.17 9.14
C PRO A 91 12.97 9.16 8.29
N TYR A 92 13.80 8.14 8.43
CA TYR A 92 15.06 7.98 7.68
C TYR A 92 14.82 7.83 6.18
N LEU A 93 13.71 7.20 5.76
CA LEU A 93 13.29 7.17 4.37
C LEU A 93 13.06 8.59 3.84
N LYS A 94 12.27 9.40 4.57
CA LYS A 94 11.96 10.77 4.17
C LYS A 94 13.22 11.65 4.12
N GLU A 95 14.10 11.53 5.10
CA GLU A 95 15.39 12.24 5.12
C GLU A 95 16.27 11.85 3.93
N SER A 96 16.35 10.56 3.62
CA SER A 96 17.12 10.07 2.47
C SER A 96 16.57 10.58 1.14
N LEU A 97 15.24 10.59 0.99
CA LEU A 97 14.57 11.15 -0.18
C LEU A 97 14.79 12.67 -0.29
N ALA A 98 14.72 13.40 0.83
CA ALA A 98 15.00 14.84 0.89
C ALA A 98 16.46 15.16 0.51
N ALA A 99 17.39 14.28 0.86
CA ALA A 99 18.79 14.36 0.44
C ALA A 99 19.04 13.93 -1.02
N GLY A 100 17.99 13.64 -1.80
CA GLY A 100 18.10 13.22 -3.19
C GLY A 100 18.61 11.79 -3.40
N LYS A 101 18.67 10.97 -2.33
CA LYS A 101 19.12 9.57 -2.43
C LYS A 101 17.98 8.70 -2.96
N ASN A 102 18.33 7.65 -3.71
CA ASN A 102 17.35 6.65 -4.13
C ASN A 102 17.05 5.73 -2.94
N ALA A 103 15.93 5.99 -2.26
CA ALA A 103 15.54 5.30 -1.05
C ALA A 103 14.14 4.69 -1.13
N TYR A 104 14.00 3.43 -0.69
CA TYR A 104 12.70 2.75 -0.63
C TYR A 104 12.65 1.69 0.49
N LEU A 105 11.44 1.44 1.02
CA LEU A 105 11.22 0.39 2.02
C LEU A 105 10.87 -0.94 1.36
N ARG A 106 11.57 -2.00 1.74
CA ARG A 106 11.26 -3.38 1.34
C ARG A 106 11.07 -4.23 2.59
N LEU A 107 9.84 -4.69 2.83
CA LEU A 107 9.45 -5.39 4.07
C LEU A 107 9.84 -4.57 5.31
N ASP A 108 10.78 -5.08 6.11
CA ASP A 108 11.34 -4.55 7.35
C ASP A 108 12.66 -3.78 7.15
N LYS A 109 13.12 -3.62 5.91
CA LYS A 109 14.39 -2.97 5.56
C LYS A 109 14.19 -1.66 4.82
N LEU A 110 15.07 -0.71 5.09
CA LEU A 110 15.23 0.51 4.30
C LEU A 110 16.41 0.31 3.34
N ILE A 111 16.17 0.47 2.05
CA ILE A 111 17.24 0.45 1.04
C ILE A 111 17.56 1.89 0.68
N VAL A 112 18.81 2.32 0.79
CA VAL A 112 19.30 3.65 0.38
C VAL A 112 20.51 3.47 -0.53
N ASN A 113 20.41 3.92 -1.78
CA ASN A 113 21.47 3.79 -2.80
C ASN A 113 22.03 2.34 -2.91
N GLY A 114 21.16 1.35 -2.72
CA GLY A 114 21.53 -0.08 -2.76
C GLY A 114 21.92 -0.69 -1.41
N ASN A 115 22.22 0.13 -0.39
CA ASN A 115 22.57 -0.36 0.94
C ASN A 115 21.33 -0.66 1.78
N SER A 116 21.33 -1.79 2.49
CA SER A 116 20.21 -2.21 3.34
C SER A 116 20.42 -1.85 4.81
N TYR A 117 19.45 -1.17 5.39
CA TYR A 117 19.40 -0.78 6.80
C TYR A 117 18.24 -1.51 7.47
N VAL A 118 18.51 -2.08 8.64
CA VAL A 118 17.53 -2.76 9.50
C VAL A 118 17.39 -1.94 10.77
N TYR A 119 16.17 -1.79 11.25
CA TYR A 119 15.94 -1.18 12.56
C TYR A 119 16.17 -2.23 13.65
N ASP A 120 17.13 -1.95 14.54
CA ASP A 120 17.39 -2.76 15.73
C ASP A 120 16.76 -2.05 16.93
N GLU A 121 15.84 -2.73 17.62
CA GLU A 121 15.15 -2.22 18.81
C GLU A 121 16.06 -2.26 20.05
N ASN A 122 17.23 -2.91 20.00
CA ASN A 122 18.13 -3.10 21.13
C ASN A 122 19.27 -2.06 21.22
N LYS A 123 19.10 -0.88 20.62
CA LYS A 123 20.12 0.17 20.61
C LYS A 123 19.69 1.40 21.38
#